data_AF-A0A6C0EYL4-F1
#
_entry.id   AF-A0A6C0EYL4-F1
#
_cell.length_a   1.000
_cell.length_b   1.000
_cell.length_c   1.000
_cell.angle_alpha   90.00
_cell.angle_beta   90.00
_cell.angle_gamma   90.00
#
_symmetry.space_group_name_H-M   'P 1'
#
loop_
_entity.id
_entity.type
_entity.pdbx_description
1 polymer ?
#
loop_
_entity_poly.entity_id
_entity_poly.type
_entity_poly.pdbx_seq_one_letter_code
_entity_poly.pdbx_strand_id
1 'polypeptide(L)'
;MEEEERERERDESGGPKLLTQNSYTRRISELRKKTNNPLFKNELIRELSESSDMKRFLDSKGLIFETLSNFTHGGFINKYTQNELYERIGPLCGSGPLAVGKRYRANALDDAIFSMNSKFDILFLQNKSDDNVLGFVIAELGECAREPNVYAVNLICSQSGLGKLLLGACLYCIKFNDNVSDKKCILELAHAYKNTAGFFMYTKLGFNLDDSLIGKEGECFFDYLHIPMSVMLNDDKFTQQYFVDMMLRSDFKQADVNDPTGIYELGLPKKESEDGGKSSALQTEMVKLANIVRKIKVFGTSIEFPQDEWEIIKELPFAKKRIFINKPRSQPNFSKKLTAKPELAEPLLDEVVREFDKLKRHYMRSKGMDVPPTPTAQLEIMPEEELNLDETVSAAPAETRKKTTQKELITMSMLPRRTTRKTTSKHRTPTSKHRTPTSKHRTPSKKTPTPTSKRRRTPSKHRTPTRTYNTRKRTQAQATHAGLD
;
A
#
# COMPACT_ATOMS: atom_id res chain seq x y z
N MET A 1 28.26 9.35 -24.43
CA MET A 1 27.59 10.06 -25.54
C MET A 1 26.07 9.93 -25.47
N GLU A 2 25.47 8.73 -25.40
CA GLU A 2 24.00 8.58 -25.24
C GLU A 2 23.44 9.02 -23.88
N GLU A 3 24.26 9.12 -22.84
CA GLU A 3 23.85 9.55 -21.49
C GLU A 3 23.95 11.08 -21.32
N GLU A 4 24.92 11.73 -21.99
CA GLU A 4 25.05 13.20 -22.04
C GLU A 4 23.97 13.87 -22.91
N GLU A 5 23.42 13.15 -23.90
CA GLU A 5 22.32 13.65 -24.73
C GLU A 5 20.97 13.62 -23.97
N ARG A 6 20.83 12.75 -22.94
CA ARG A 6 19.65 12.73 -22.04
C ARG A 6 19.62 13.89 -21.04
N GLU A 7 20.76 14.45 -20.69
CA GLU A 7 20.82 15.55 -19.71
C GLU A 7 20.64 16.93 -20.34
N ARG A 8 20.93 17.10 -21.63
CA ARG A 8 20.87 18.42 -22.31
C ARG A 8 19.51 18.74 -22.96
N GLU A 9 18.54 17.84 -22.96
CA GLU A 9 17.22 18.03 -23.60
C GLU A 9 16.03 18.19 -22.63
N ARG A 10 16.24 18.72 -21.41
CA ARG A 10 15.13 19.00 -20.48
C ARG A 10 14.66 20.45 -20.64
N ASP A 11 13.56 20.64 -21.37
CA ASP A 11 12.81 21.89 -21.42
C ASP A 11 12.53 22.43 -20.01
N GLU A 12 12.48 23.76 -19.85
CA GLU A 12 12.21 24.44 -18.56
C GLU A 12 10.86 24.04 -17.91
N SER A 13 9.97 23.36 -18.66
CA SER A 13 8.71 22.81 -18.18
C SER A 13 8.78 21.37 -17.62
N GLY A 14 9.91 20.68 -17.80
CA GLY A 14 10.23 19.38 -17.19
C GLY A 14 9.40 18.16 -17.61
N GLY A 15 8.40 18.29 -18.49
CA GLY A 15 7.62 17.17 -19.02
C GLY A 15 8.35 16.40 -20.14
N PRO A 16 7.88 15.19 -20.52
CA PRO A 16 8.45 14.49 -21.67
C PRO A 16 8.17 15.27 -22.95
N LYS A 17 9.18 15.32 -23.82
CA LYS A 17 9.12 15.99 -25.11
C LYS A 17 8.16 15.21 -26.01
N LEU A 18 7.10 15.87 -26.46
CA LEU A 18 6.15 15.26 -27.40
C LEU A 18 6.87 14.95 -28.72
N LEU A 19 6.78 13.69 -29.15
CA LEU A 19 7.31 13.25 -30.42
C LEU A 19 6.55 13.95 -31.56
N THR A 20 7.28 14.35 -32.60
CA THR A 20 6.65 14.76 -33.86
C THR A 20 5.89 13.58 -34.45
N GLN A 21 4.84 13.84 -35.25
CA GLN A 21 4.01 12.76 -35.83
C GLN A 21 4.82 11.71 -36.61
N ASN A 22 5.85 12.15 -37.33
CA ASN A 22 6.76 11.25 -38.05
C ASN A 22 7.61 10.40 -37.10
N SER A 23 8.15 11.01 -36.04
CA SER A 23 8.93 10.30 -35.02
C SER A 23 8.07 9.29 -34.26
N TYR A 24 6.85 9.69 -33.89
CA TYR A 24 5.86 8.81 -33.27
C TYR A 24 5.56 7.61 -34.17
N THR A 25 5.19 7.84 -35.43
CA THR A 25 4.87 6.77 -36.39
C THR A 25 6.05 5.82 -36.60
N ARG A 26 7.26 6.37 -36.75
CA ARG A 26 8.50 5.58 -36.85
C ARG A 26 8.69 4.73 -35.59
N ARG A 27 8.52 5.32 -34.40
CA ARG A 27 8.71 4.62 -33.13
C ARG A 27 7.71 3.49 -32.92
N ILE A 28 6.44 3.71 -33.26
CA ILE A 28 5.42 2.64 -33.26
C ILE A 28 5.78 1.51 -34.23
N SER A 29 6.32 1.84 -35.41
CA SER A 29 6.79 0.82 -36.36
C SER A 29 7.96 0.01 -35.80
N GLU A 30 8.92 0.66 -35.13
CA GLU A 30 10.05 -0.01 -34.47
C GLU A 30 9.57 -0.87 -33.29
N LEU A 31 8.63 -0.39 -32.47
CA LEU A 31 8.02 -1.14 -31.37
C LEU A 31 7.38 -2.44 -31.85
N ARG A 32 6.66 -2.42 -32.99
CA ARG A 32 6.06 -3.65 -33.55
C ARG A 32 7.09 -4.68 -33.97
N LYS A 33 8.25 -4.25 -34.44
CA LYS A 33 9.34 -5.14 -34.87
C LYS A 33 10.10 -5.72 -33.69
N LYS A 34 10.11 -5.01 -32.56
CA LYS A 34 10.75 -5.46 -31.35
C LYS A 34 9.76 -6.34 -30.58
N THR A 35 10.10 -7.62 -30.44
CA THR A 35 9.47 -8.52 -29.47
C THR A 35 9.94 -8.12 -28.07
N ASN A 36 9.51 -6.94 -27.61
CA ASN A 36 10.18 -6.26 -26.52
C ASN A 36 9.52 -6.48 -25.17
N ASN A 37 10.38 -6.93 -24.27
CA ASN A 37 10.22 -7.24 -22.86
C ASN A 37 9.49 -8.56 -22.57
N PRO A 38 10.12 -9.47 -21.79
CA PRO A 38 9.58 -10.81 -21.65
C PRO A 38 8.43 -10.87 -20.65
N LEU A 39 8.23 -9.89 -19.77
CA LEU A 39 7.42 -10.11 -18.57
C LEU A 39 5.97 -10.48 -18.91
N PHE A 40 5.26 -9.59 -19.61
CA PHE A 40 3.84 -9.79 -19.94
C PHE A 40 3.67 -10.56 -21.25
N LYS A 41 4.07 -11.84 -21.25
CA LYS A 41 3.86 -12.71 -22.42
C LYS A 41 2.37 -12.89 -22.72
N ASN A 42 2.01 -12.79 -24.00
CA ASN A 42 0.65 -13.04 -24.49
C ASN A 42 0.10 -14.39 -24.05
N GLU A 43 0.94 -15.44 -24.05
CA GLU A 43 0.53 -16.79 -23.65
C GLU A 43 0.15 -16.88 -22.18
N LEU A 44 0.93 -16.26 -21.28
CA LEU A 44 0.66 -16.25 -19.83
C LEU A 44 -0.58 -15.42 -19.50
N ILE A 45 -0.71 -14.24 -20.11
CA ILE A 45 -1.90 -13.41 -19.93
C ILE A 45 -3.15 -14.12 -20.46
N ARG A 46 -3.05 -14.84 -21.58
CA ARG A 46 -4.15 -15.66 -22.10
C ARG A 46 -4.48 -16.81 -21.16
N GLU A 47 -3.50 -17.56 -20.68
CA GLU A 47 -3.68 -18.65 -19.72
C GLU A 47 -4.39 -18.18 -18.44
N LEU A 48 -3.95 -17.05 -17.88
CA LEU A 48 -4.59 -16.43 -16.72
C LEU A 48 -6.04 -16.03 -17.01
N SER A 49 -6.25 -15.36 -18.15
CA SER A 49 -7.56 -14.84 -18.57
C SER A 49 -8.55 -15.95 -18.93
N GLU A 50 -8.06 -17.11 -19.38
CA GLU A 50 -8.87 -18.27 -19.77
C GLU A 50 -9.18 -19.22 -18.61
N SER A 51 -8.55 -19.03 -17.44
CA SER A 51 -8.92 -19.77 -16.22
C SER A 51 -10.40 -19.55 -15.89
N SER A 52 -11.09 -20.59 -15.44
CA SER A 52 -12.56 -20.63 -15.33
C SER A 52 -13.15 -19.43 -14.58
N ASP A 53 -12.62 -19.13 -13.39
CA ASP A 53 -13.10 -18.06 -12.53
C ASP A 53 -12.71 -16.67 -13.04
N MET A 54 -11.48 -16.52 -13.55
CA MET A 54 -11.02 -15.25 -14.11
C MET A 54 -11.80 -14.90 -15.37
N LYS A 55 -11.94 -15.86 -16.30
CA LYS A 55 -12.71 -15.69 -17.54
C LYS A 55 -14.13 -15.25 -17.24
N ARG A 56 -14.82 -15.96 -16.35
CA ARG A 56 -16.18 -15.61 -15.92
C ARG A 56 -16.24 -14.20 -15.34
N PHE A 57 -15.27 -13.81 -14.53
CA PHE A 57 -15.21 -12.47 -13.95
C PHE A 57 -14.98 -11.40 -15.02
N LEU A 58 -13.96 -11.55 -15.85
CA LEU A 58 -13.60 -10.63 -16.93
C LEU A 58 -14.77 -10.47 -17.91
N ASP A 59 -15.40 -11.57 -18.34
CA ASP A 59 -16.57 -11.54 -19.22
C ASP A 59 -17.75 -10.82 -18.57
N SER A 60 -18.04 -11.09 -17.30
CA SER A 60 -19.14 -10.43 -16.57
C SER A 60 -18.94 -8.93 -16.40
N LYS A 61 -17.69 -8.46 -16.46
CA LYS A 61 -17.31 -7.06 -16.33
C LYS A 61 -16.98 -6.39 -17.66
N GLY A 62 -16.98 -7.14 -18.76
CA GLY A 62 -16.54 -6.65 -20.06
C GLY A 62 -15.07 -6.20 -20.05
N LEU A 63 -14.20 -6.90 -19.32
CA LEU A 63 -12.80 -6.53 -19.16
C LEU A 63 -11.86 -7.44 -19.96
N ILE A 64 -10.76 -6.90 -20.46
CA ILE A 64 -9.68 -7.66 -21.10
C ILE A 64 -8.31 -7.11 -20.69
N PHE A 65 -7.35 -8.02 -20.51
CA PHE A 65 -5.95 -7.66 -20.36
C PHE A 65 -5.29 -7.50 -21.72
N GLU A 66 -4.55 -6.42 -21.89
CA GLU A 66 -3.83 -6.12 -23.13
C GLU A 66 -2.35 -5.91 -22.83
N THR A 67 -1.50 -6.74 -23.42
CA THR A 67 -0.04 -6.58 -23.35
C THR A 67 0.40 -5.45 -24.28
N LEU A 68 1.61 -4.91 -24.09
CA LEU A 68 2.16 -3.91 -25.02
C LEU A 68 2.19 -4.43 -26.47
N SER A 69 2.50 -5.71 -26.66
CA SER A 69 2.50 -6.34 -27.99
C SER A 69 1.11 -6.31 -28.62
N ASN A 70 0.07 -6.75 -27.92
CA ASN A 70 -1.29 -6.71 -28.45
C ASN A 70 -1.79 -5.29 -28.63
N PHE A 71 -1.46 -4.39 -27.71
CA PHE A 71 -1.83 -2.99 -27.76
C PHE A 71 -1.26 -2.27 -29.00
N THR A 72 -0.03 -2.59 -29.40
CA THR A 72 0.64 -2.00 -30.57
C THR A 72 0.23 -2.64 -31.90
N HIS A 73 -0.05 -3.96 -31.92
CA HIS A 73 -0.48 -4.70 -33.11
C HIS A 73 -1.99 -4.59 -33.38
N GLY A 74 -2.82 -4.49 -32.34
CA GLY A 74 -4.27 -4.34 -32.43
C GLY A 74 -4.74 -2.98 -32.95
N GLY A 75 -3.81 -2.09 -33.32
CA GLY A 75 -4.09 -0.81 -33.94
C GLY A 75 -4.63 0.26 -32.99
N PHE A 76 -4.82 -0.04 -31.69
CA PHE A 76 -5.27 0.95 -30.70
C PHE A 76 -4.37 2.18 -30.65
N ILE A 77 -3.05 1.96 -30.57
CA ILE A 77 -2.06 3.05 -30.50
C ILE A 77 -2.03 3.94 -31.76
N ASN A 78 -2.55 3.46 -32.90
CA ASN A 78 -2.65 4.24 -34.13
C ASN A 78 -3.82 5.24 -34.09
N LYS A 79 -4.80 5.03 -33.19
CA LYS A 79 -5.98 5.90 -33.08
C LYS A 79 -5.67 7.23 -32.39
N TYR A 80 -4.50 7.35 -31.76
CA TYR A 80 -4.15 8.46 -30.87
C TYR A 80 -2.74 8.98 -31.14
N THR A 81 -2.58 10.28 -30.98
CA THR A 81 -1.28 10.92 -30.77
C THR A 81 -0.75 10.61 -29.36
N GLN A 82 0.54 10.81 -29.13
CA GLN A 82 1.15 10.66 -27.79
C GLN A 82 0.43 11.51 -26.73
N ASN A 83 0.09 12.75 -27.06
CA ASN A 83 -0.61 13.64 -26.13
C ASN A 83 -2.04 13.16 -25.82
N GLU A 84 -2.78 12.71 -26.84
CA GLU A 84 -4.12 12.13 -26.63
C GLU A 84 -4.08 10.86 -25.77
N LEU A 85 -3.03 10.04 -25.92
CA LEU A 85 -2.83 8.88 -25.08
C LEU A 85 -2.60 9.28 -23.61
N TYR A 86 -1.77 10.29 -23.36
CA TYR A 86 -1.54 10.83 -22.02
C TYR A 86 -2.80 11.42 -21.40
N GLU A 87 -3.62 12.15 -22.16
CA GLU A 87 -4.87 12.73 -21.67
C GLU A 87 -5.94 11.65 -21.41
N ARG A 88 -5.91 10.52 -22.14
CA ARG A 88 -6.81 9.38 -21.90
C ARG A 88 -6.42 8.55 -20.68
N ILE A 89 -5.14 8.29 -20.50
CA ILE A 89 -4.62 7.39 -19.45
C ILE A 89 -4.36 8.15 -18.14
N GLY A 90 -3.91 9.40 -18.23
CA GLY A 90 -3.51 10.23 -17.09
C GLY A 90 -4.53 10.33 -15.96
N PRO A 91 -5.85 10.50 -16.23
CA PRO A 91 -6.88 10.54 -15.20
C PRO A 91 -6.98 9.29 -14.32
N LEU A 92 -6.47 8.14 -14.78
CA LEU A 92 -6.50 6.87 -14.03
C LEU A 92 -5.61 6.90 -12.78
N CYS A 93 -4.63 7.81 -12.73
CA CYS A 93 -3.70 7.97 -11.61
C CYS A 93 -4.21 8.93 -10.53
N GLY A 94 -5.53 9.18 -10.51
CA GLY A 94 -6.20 10.01 -9.53
C GLY A 94 -6.17 11.51 -9.85
N SER A 95 -6.91 12.24 -9.02
CA SER A 95 -6.94 13.71 -9.00
C SER A 95 -6.78 14.18 -7.56
N GLY A 96 -6.17 15.35 -7.35
CA GLY A 96 -5.94 15.93 -6.02
C GLY A 96 -4.53 15.71 -5.45
N PRO A 97 -4.32 15.97 -4.15
CA PRO A 97 -2.99 16.09 -3.54
C PRO A 97 -2.23 14.76 -3.40
N LEU A 98 -2.92 13.61 -3.54
CA LEU A 98 -2.32 12.27 -3.54
C LEU A 98 -2.23 11.68 -4.95
N ALA A 99 -2.58 12.45 -5.99
CA ALA A 99 -2.45 11.99 -7.37
C ALA A 99 -0.99 11.92 -7.76
N VAL A 100 -0.62 10.89 -8.52
CA VAL A 100 0.74 10.75 -9.06
C VAL A 100 1.02 11.97 -9.94
N GLY A 101 2.16 12.65 -9.76
CA GLY A 101 2.46 13.90 -10.47
C GLY A 101 2.40 13.74 -12.00
N LYS A 102 1.83 14.73 -12.72
CA LYS A 102 1.67 14.68 -14.20
C LYS A 102 2.98 14.33 -14.90
N ARG A 103 4.09 14.92 -14.42
CA ARG A 103 5.45 14.67 -14.92
C ARG A 103 5.86 13.21 -14.79
N TYR A 104 5.78 12.65 -13.58
CA TYR A 104 6.17 11.26 -13.32
C TYR A 104 5.37 10.27 -14.18
N ARG A 105 4.04 10.47 -14.27
CA ARG A 105 3.18 9.63 -15.12
C ARG A 105 3.60 9.66 -16.58
N ALA A 106 3.87 10.85 -17.10
CA ALA A 106 4.19 11.03 -18.50
C ALA A 106 5.57 10.42 -18.82
N ASN A 107 6.56 10.59 -17.93
CA ASN A 107 7.87 9.94 -18.04
C ASN A 107 7.76 8.42 -17.97
N ALA A 108 7.06 7.86 -16.98
CA ALA A 108 6.89 6.42 -16.85
C ALA A 108 6.20 5.79 -18.08
N LEU A 109 5.18 6.45 -18.62
CA LEU A 109 4.52 6.01 -19.85
C LEU A 109 5.45 6.16 -21.07
N ASP A 110 6.29 7.20 -21.11
CA ASP A 110 7.30 7.34 -22.16
C ASP A 110 8.32 6.22 -22.09
N ASP A 111 8.85 5.94 -20.90
CA ASP A 111 9.79 4.86 -20.65
C ASP A 111 9.20 3.50 -21.03
N ALA A 112 7.95 3.23 -20.67
CA ALA A 112 7.31 1.95 -20.95
C ALA A 112 6.84 1.77 -22.40
N ILE A 113 6.37 2.84 -23.06
CA ILE A 113 5.75 2.73 -24.39
C ILE A 113 6.68 3.21 -25.48
N PHE A 114 7.36 4.35 -25.31
CA PHE A 114 8.02 5.07 -26.41
C PHE A 114 9.55 5.02 -26.37
N SER A 115 10.16 4.81 -25.21
CA SER A 115 11.62 4.87 -25.05
C SER A 115 12.34 3.66 -25.66
N MET A 116 11.62 2.59 -26.01
CA MET A 116 12.16 1.29 -26.46
C MET A 116 13.08 0.62 -25.43
N ASN A 117 13.06 1.08 -24.18
CA ASN A 117 13.84 0.52 -23.09
C ASN A 117 13.33 -0.90 -22.78
N SER A 118 14.20 -1.88 -22.95
CA SER A 118 13.89 -3.29 -22.69
C SER A 118 13.86 -3.64 -21.20
N LYS A 119 13.96 -2.66 -20.29
CA LYS A 119 13.71 -2.86 -18.86
C LYS A 119 12.26 -2.62 -18.47
N PHE A 120 11.51 -1.82 -19.22
CA PHE A 120 10.13 -1.47 -18.90
C PHE A 120 9.11 -2.28 -19.72
N ASP A 121 8.16 -2.89 -19.04
CA ASP A 121 7.01 -3.54 -19.66
C ASP A 121 5.71 -2.96 -19.10
N ILE A 122 4.63 -3.04 -19.87
CA ILE A 122 3.33 -2.49 -19.49
C ILE A 122 2.19 -3.45 -19.82
N LEU A 123 1.31 -3.64 -18.85
CA LEU A 123 0.06 -4.36 -18.98
C LEU A 123 -1.10 -3.41 -18.80
N PHE A 124 -2.03 -3.41 -19.75
CA PHE A 124 -3.25 -2.64 -19.71
C PHE A 124 -4.44 -3.51 -19.31
N LEU A 125 -5.43 -2.88 -18.69
CA LEU A 125 -6.77 -3.43 -18.50
C LEU A 125 -7.74 -2.53 -19.27
N GLN A 126 -8.46 -3.10 -20.23
CA GLN A 126 -9.37 -2.37 -21.10
C GLN A 126 -10.81 -2.86 -20.98
N ASN A 127 -11.73 -2.00 -21.38
CA ASN A 127 -13.11 -2.38 -21.63
C ASN A 127 -13.22 -3.03 -23.03
N LYS A 128 -13.80 -4.22 -23.09
CA LYS A 128 -14.02 -5.00 -24.32
C LYS A 128 -14.92 -4.28 -25.35
N SER A 129 -15.80 -3.39 -24.91
CA SER A 129 -16.81 -2.80 -25.81
C SER A 129 -16.34 -1.55 -26.56
N ASP A 130 -15.42 -0.78 -25.99
CA ASP A 130 -15.03 0.54 -26.50
C ASP A 130 -13.52 0.82 -26.44
N ASP A 131 -12.72 -0.21 -26.16
CA ASP A 131 -11.27 -0.16 -25.97
C ASP A 131 -10.78 0.83 -24.90
N ASN A 132 -11.66 1.37 -24.05
CA ASN A 132 -11.24 2.36 -23.05
C ASN A 132 -10.29 1.72 -22.05
N VAL A 133 -9.13 2.35 -21.84
CA VAL A 133 -8.17 1.93 -20.80
C VAL A 133 -8.74 2.25 -19.43
N LEU A 134 -8.91 1.21 -18.62
CA LEU A 134 -9.44 1.28 -17.26
C LEU A 134 -8.34 1.20 -16.21
N GLY A 135 -7.15 0.77 -16.60
CA GLY A 135 -5.97 0.77 -15.76
C GLY A 135 -4.75 0.25 -16.50
N PHE A 136 -3.58 0.44 -15.90
CA PHE A 136 -2.32 -0.10 -16.37
C PHE A 136 -1.35 -0.32 -15.20
N VAL A 137 -0.41 -1.23 -15.40
CA VAL A 137 0.74 -1.43 -14.53
C VAL A 137 2.01 -1.44 -15.37
N ILE A 138 3.00 -0.68 -14.93
CA ILE A 138 4.35 -0.62 -15.50
C ILE A 138 5.28 -1.37 -14.54
N ALA A 139 5.99 -2.33 -15.09
CA ALA A 139 7.02 -3.08 -14.39
C ALA A 139 8.39 -2.72 -14.97
N GLU A 140 9.38 -2.55 -14.10
CA GLU A 140 10.75 -2.21 -14.46
C GLU A 140 11.71 -3.30 -13.96
N LEU A 141 12.51 -3.87 -14.85
CA LEU A 141 13.56 -4.83 -14.49
C LEU A 141 14.82 -4.11 -14.00
N GLY A 142 15.23 -4.42 -12.77
CA GLY A 142 16.49 -3.93 -12.21
C GLY A 142 16.47 -2.45 -11.87
N GLU A 143 15.33 -1.93 -11.40
CA GLU A 143 15.22 -0.59 -10.79
C GLU A 143 16.17 -0.48 -9.57
N CYS A 144 16.18 -1.54 -8.74
CA CYS A 144 17.08 -1.66 -7.59
C CYS A 144 18.42 -2.27 -8.06
N ALA A 145 19.48 -1.47 -8.02
CA ALA A 145 20.84 -1.87 -8.43
C ALA A 145 21.39 -3.03 -7.60
N ARG A 146 20.91 -3.22 -6.36
CA ARG A 146 21.24 -4.39 -5.53
C ARG A 146 20.55 -5.68 -6.00
N GLU A 147 19.48 -5.57 -6.77
CA GLU A 147 18.67 -6.67 -7.26
C GLU A 147 18.39 -6.51 -8.77
N PRO A 148 19.44 -6.57 -9.64
CA PRO A 148 19.33 -6.18 -11.04
C PRO A 148 18.41 -7.06 -11.89
N ASN A 149 18.07 -8.25 -11.39
CA ASN A 149 17.21 -9.23 -12.06
C ASN A 149 15.79 -9.29 -11.49
N VAL A 150 15.47 -8.41 -10.54
CA VAL A 150 14.16 -8.33 -9.89
C VAL A 150 13.30 -7.27 -10.58
N TYR A 151 12.03 -7.60 -10.78
CA TYR A 151 11.05 -6.65 -11.29
C TYR A 151 10.49 -5.79 -10.17
N ALA A 152 10.46 -4.49 -10.42
CA ALA A 152 9.81 -3.52 -9.57
C ALA A 152 8.51 -2.99 -10.22
N VAL A 153 7.47 -2.75 -9.42
CA VAL A 153 6.27 -2.07 -9.89
C VAL A 153 6.52 -0.56 -9.85
N ASN A 154 6.96 -0.01 -10.99
CA ASN A 154 7.30 1.39 -11.14
C ASN A 154 6.06 2.31 -11.04
N LEU A 155 4.95 1.91 -11.67
CA LEU A 155 3.70 2.67 -11.61
C LEU A 155 2.48 1.77 -11.83
N ILE A 156 1.46 1.93 -11.00
CA ILE A 156 0.16 1.32 -11.18
C ILE A 156 -0.94 2.36 -11.03
N CYS A 157 -1.82 2.44 -12.02
CA CYS A 157 -2.97 3.34 -12.01
C CYS A 157 -4.19 2.63 -12.56
N SER A 158 -5.34 2.85 -11.95
CA SER A 158 -6.57 2.18 -12.36
C SER A 158 -7.80 2.87 -11.81
N GLN A 159 -8.94 2.66 -12.47
CA GLN A 159 -10.23 2.89 -11.84
C GLN A 159 -10.35 2.09 -10.53
N SER A 160 -11.16 2.63 -9.61
CA SER A 160 -11.29 2.10 -8.25
C SER A 160 -11.57 0.60 -8.24
N GLY A 161 -10.77 -0.15 -7.49
CA GLY A 161 -10.91 -1.59 -7.28
C GLY A 161 -10.32 -2.48 -8.38
N LEU A 162 -9.80 -1.94 -9.47
CA LEU A 162 -9.20 -2.71 -10.57
C LEU A 162 -7.69 -2.94 -10.43
N GLY A 163 -6.98 -2.13 -9.63
CA GLY A 163 -5.53 -2.24 -9.45
C GLY A 163 -5.06 -3.62 -8.96
N LYS A 164 -5.87 -4.30 -8.14
CA LYS A 164 -5.58 -5.67 -7.69
C LYS A 164 -5.50 -6.68 -8.85
N LEU A 165 -6.26 -6.47 -9.94
CA LEU A 165 -6.22 -7.35 -11.11
C LEU A 165 -4.91 -7.18 -11.86
N LEU A 166 -4.50 -5.93 -12.08
CA LEU A 166 -3.24 -5.60 -12.75
C LEU A 166 -2.03 -6.09 -11.95
N LEU A 167 -2.01 -5.83 -10.64
CA LEU A 167 -0.91 -6.27 -9.80
C LEU A 167 -0.89 -7.79 -9.63
N GLY A 168 -2.05 -8.44 -9.48
CA GLY A 168 -2.14 -9.90 -9.45
C GLY A 168 -1.68 -10.56 -10.75
N ALA A 169 -2.06 -10.01 -11.91
CA ALA A 169 -1.57 -10.47 -13.21
C ALA A 169 -0.06 -10.26 -13.36
N CYS A 170 0.46 -9.13 -12.83
CA CYS A 170 1.90 -8.88 -12.83
C CYS A 170 2.67 -9.93 -12.02
N LEU A 171 2.24 -10.21 -10.79
CA LEU A 171 2.86 -11.24 -9.97
C LEU A 171 2.74 -12.64 -10.59
N TYR A 172 1.61 -12.96 -11.22
CA TYR A 172 1.42 -14.20 -11.97
C TYR A 172 2.46 -14.32 -13.10
N CYS A 173 2.65 -13.26 -13.89
CA CYS A 173 3.68 -13.23 -14.93
C CYS A 173 5.09 -13.40 -14.35
N ILE A 174 5.44 -12.73 -13.26
CA ILE A 174 6.76 -12.91 -12.61
C ILE A 174 6.96 -14.37 -12.20
N LYS A 175 5.95 -14.99 -11.56
CA LYS A 175 6.00 -16.39 -11.10
C LYS A 175 6.18 -17.39 -12.25
N PHE A 176 5.33 -17.32 -13.28
CA PHE A 176 5.22 -18.37 -14.30
C PHE A 176 6.02 -18.13 -15.58
N ASN A 177 6.68 -16.98 -15.69
CA ASN A 177 7.49 -16.70 -16.85
C ASN A 177 8.92 -17.24 -16.70
N ASP A 178 9.26 -18.25 -17.50
CA ASP A 178 10.60 -18.87 -17.48
C ASP A 178 11.76 -17.92 -17.79
N ASN A 179 11.48 -16.78 -18.45
CA ASN A 179 12.50 -15.77 -18.74
C ASN A 179 12.81 -14.87 -17.53
N VAL A 180 12.03 -14.98 -16.45
CA VAL A 180 12.24 -14.22 -15.22
C VAL A 180 13.01 -15.11 -14.24
N SER A 181 14.28 -14.80 -14.03
CA SER A 181 15.16 -15.60 -13.16
C SER A 181 14.75 -15.51 -11.69
N ASP A 182 14.57 -14.30 -11.17
CA ASP A 182 14.24 -14.08 -9.78
C ASP A 182 12.73 -13.94 -9.61
N LYS A 183 12.11 -14.93 -8.96
CA LYS A 183 10.67 -14.89 -8.62
C LYS A 183 10.44 -13.99 -7.40
N LYS A 184 10.84 -12.73 -7.52
CA LYS A 184 10.66 -11.67 -6.53
C LYS A 184 10.07 -10.47 -7.23
N CYS A 185 9.20 -9.75 -6.52
CA CYS A 185 8.72 -8.45 -6.96
C CYS A 185 8.89 -7.45 -5.84
N ILE A 186 9.31 -6.23 -6.17
CA ILE A 186 9.44 -5.12 -5.23
C ILE A 186 8.56 -3.95 -5.67
N LEU A 187 8.18 -3.09 -4.74
CA LEU A 187 7.51 -1.84 -5.04
C LEU A 187 7.75 -0.83 -3.93
N GLU A 188 7.53 0.44 -4.24
CA GLU A 188 7.53 1.52 -3.28
C GLU A 188 6.11 2.04 -3.05
N LEU A 189 5.61 1.87 -1.83
CA LEU A 189 4.32 2.42 -1.44
C LEU A 189 4.45 3.91 -1.13
N ALA A 190 3.98 4.72 -2.07
CA ALA A 190 3.91 6.17 -1.95
C ALA A 190 3.15 6.61 -0.68
N HIS A 191 3.68 7.62 -0.01
CA HIS A 191 3.17 8.18 1.25
C HIS A 191 3.05 7.20 2.42
N ALA A 192 3.74 6.06 2.37
CA ALA A 192 3.80 5.10 3.46
C ALA A 192 2.39 4.68 3.92
N TYR A 193 2.16 4.59 5.24
CA TYR A 193 0.86 4.17 5.78
C TYR A 193 -0.29 5.16 5.47
N LYS A 194 -0.01 6.41 5.03
CA LYS A 194 -1.05 7.36 4.60
C LYS A 194 -1.79 6.88 3.35
N ASN A 195 -1.13 6.08 2.52
CA ASN A 195 -1.80 5.36 1.43
C ASN A 195 -2.37 4.04 1.95
N THR A 196 -3.35 4.12 2.86
CA THR A 196 -3.98 2.95 3.49
C THR A 196 -4.54 1.98 2.46
N ALA A 197 -5.19 2.47 1.41
CA ALA A 197 -5.75 1.61 0.38
C ALA A 197 -4.67 0.82 -0.37
N GLY A 198 -3.57 1.47 -0.74
CA GLY A 198 -2.40 0.83 -1.34
C GLY A 198 -1.76 -0.19 -0.39
N PHE A 199 -1.50 0.20 0.87
CA PHE A 199 -0.93 -0.67 1.89
C PHE A 199 -1.73 -1.97 2.05
N PHE A 200 -3.04 -1.87 2.25
CA PHE A 200 -3.91 -3.04 2.41
C PHE A 200 -3.98 -3.90 1.14
N MET A 201 -4.01 -3.27 -0.04
CA MET A 201 -4.04 -4.00 -1.30
C MET A 201 -2.73 -4.75 -1.54
N TYR A 202 -1.58 -4.09 -1.40
CA TYR A 202 -0.27 -4.70 -1.61
C TYR A 202 -0.01 -5.81 -0.59
N THR A 203 -0.30 -5.55 0.69
CA THR A 203 -0.16 -6.57 1.75
C THR A 203 -1.07 -7.77 1.54
N LYS A 204 -2.28 -7.56 1.00
CA LYS A 204 -3.16 -8.65 0.61
C LYS A 204 -2.59 -9.49 -0.55
N LEU A 205 -1.76 -8.89 -1.40
CA LEU A 205 -1.26 -9.50 -2.63
C LEU A 205 0.07 -10.24 -2.48
N GLY A 206 0.64 -10.35 -1.28
CA GLY A 206 1.97 -10.96 -1.09
C GLY A 206 2.98 -10.04 -0.43
N PHE A 207 2.82 -8.73 -0.61
CA PHE A 207 3.88 -7.77 -0.32
C PHE A 207 4.02 -7.53 1.18
N ASN A 208 5.23 -7.70 1.67
CA ASN A 208 5.61 -7.43 3.04
C ASN A 208 6.52 -6.21 3.09
N LEU A 209 6.51 -5.48 4.21
CA LEU A 209 7.46 -4.40 4.44
C LEU A 209 8.90 -4.95 4.38
N ASP A 210 9.75 -4.27 3.61
CA ASP A 210 11.13 -4.70 3.37
C ASP A 210 12.08 -3.50 3.46
N ASP A 211 12.37 -3.07 4.69
CA ASP A 211 13.29 -1.96 4.94
C ASP A 211 14.73 -2.27 4.49
N SER A 212 15.06 -3.52 4.14
CA SER A 212 16.38 -3.84 3.57
C SER A 212 16.59 -3.19 2.20
N LEU A 213 15.51 -2.87 1.48
CA LEU A 213 15.52 -2.20 0.17
C LEU A 213 15.79 -0.69 0.26
N ILE A 214 15.89 -0.14 1.48
CA ILE A 214 16.31 1.24 1.68
C ILE A 214 17.82 1.33 1.46
N GLY A 215 18.24 2.27 0.62
CA GLY A 215 19.64 2.49 0.29
C GLY A 215 19.95 3.96 0.04
N LYS A 216 21.17 4.21 -0.42
CA LYS A 216 21.52 5.54 -0.93
C LYS A 216 20.79 5.81 -2.25
N GLU A 217 20.72 7.07 -2.64
CA GLU A 217 20.22 7.46 -3.96
C GLU A 217 20.97 6.68 -5.05
N GLY A 218 20.20 6.08 -5.98
CA GLY A 218 20.74 5.24 -7.05
C GLY A 218 21.04 3.78 -6.68
N GLU A 219 20.91 3.37 -5.41
CA GLU A 219 21.03 1.96 -5.03
C GLU A 219 19.69 1.24 -5.20
N CYS A 220 18.66 1.63 -4.45
CA CYS A 220 17.29 1.13 -4.57
C CYS A 220 16.35 2.27 -4.17
N PHE A 221 15.47 2.06 -3.18
CA PHE A 221 14.60 3.11 -2.66
C PHE A 221 15.34 3.97 -1.65
N PHE A 222 15.21 5.30 -1.76
CA PHE A 222 15.90 6.25 -0.88
C PHE A 222 14.92 7.15 -0.10
N ASP A 223 13.63 7.17 -0.47
CA ASP A 223 12.66 8.09 0.13
C ASP A 223 12.11 7.54 1.46
N TYR A 224 12.44 8.22 2.55
CA TYR A 224 11.93 7.93 3.89
C TYR A 224 10.43 8.19 4.07
N LEU A 225 9.79 8.87 3.11
CA LEU A 225 8.36 9.10 3.06
C LEU A 225 7.59 7.93 2.43
N HIS A 226 8.29 6.90 1.97
CA HIS A 226 7.70 5.75 1.30
C HIS A 226 8.03 4.45 2.04
N ILE A 227 7.23 3.41 1.79
CA ILE A 227 7.46 2.08 2.35
C ILE A 227 7.88 1.16 1.20
N PRO A 228 9.13 0.70 1.18
CA PRO A 228 9.52 -0.36 0.28
C PRO A 228 8.87 -1.67 0.73
N MET A 229 8.33 -2.39 -0.24
CA MET A 229 7.70 -3.68 0.00
C MET A 229 8.22 -4.70 -0.99
N SER A 230 8.30 -5.95 -0.57
CA SER A 230 8.70 -7.06 -1.43
C SER A 230 7.81 -8.28 -1.25
N VAL A 231 7.71 -9.09 -2.31
CA VAL A 231 7.08 -10.40 -2.29
C VAL A 231 8.00 -11.43 -2.93
N MET A 232 8.22 -12.53 -2.22
CA MET A 232 8.91 -13.70 -2.74
C MET A 232 7.87 -14.69 -3.27
N LEU A 233 7.99 -15.05 -4.54
CA LEU A 233 7.03 -15.90 -5.25
C LEU A 233 7.53 -17.34 -5.41
N ASN A 234 8.69 -17.71 -4.87
CA ASN A 234 9.25 -19.06 -5.01
C ASN A 234 8.42 -20.16 -4.33
N ASP A 235 7.64 -19.81 -3.30
CA ASP A 235 6.82 -20.74 -2.52
C ASP A 235 5.80 -21.51 -3.40
N ASP A 236 5.58 -22.78 -3.08
CA ASP A 236 4.65 -23.68 -3.77
C ASP A 236 3.19 -23.24 -3.61
N LYS A 237 2.88 -22.39 -2.61
CA LYS A 237 1.54 -21.82 -2.44
C LYS A 237 1.08 -20.98 -3.62
N PHE A 238 2.01 -20.40 -4.40
CA PHE A 238 1.72 -19.51 -5.53
C PHE A 238 1.31 -20.30 -6.79
N THR A 239 0.15 -20.95 -6.71
CA THR A 239 -0.51 -21.64 -7.83
C THR A 239 -1.31 -20.66 -8.69
N GLN A 240 -1.70 -21.04 -9.91
CA GLN A 240 -2.62 -20.25 -10.74
C GLN A 240 -3.90 -19.87 -9.99
N GLN A 241 -4.51 -20.83 -9.27
CA GLN A 241 -5.71 -20.57 -8.48
C GLN A 241 -5.45 -19.59 -7.33
N TYR A 242 -4.28 -19.62 -6.70
CA TYR A 242 -3.90 -18.65 -5.67
C TYR A 242 -3.96 -17.21 -6.20
N PHE A 243 -3.40 -16.96 -7.40
CA PHE A 243 -3.47 -15.64 -8.03
C PHE A 243 -4.90 -15.23 -8.38
N VAL A 244 -5.71 -16.15 -8.91
CA VAL A 244 -7.12 -15.90 -9.23
C VAL A 244 -7.91 -15.56 -7.96
N ASP A 245 -7.80 -16.36 -6.90
CA ASP A 245 -8.45 -16.12 -5.62
C ASP A 245 -8.07 -14.76 -5.05
N MET A 246 -6.78 -14.47 -5.03
CA MET A 246 -6.22 -13.22 -4.54
C MET A 246 -6.76 -11.99 -5.28
N MET A 247 -6.93 -12.08 -6.60
CA MET A 247 -7.50 -11.02 -7.44
C MET A 247 -9.01 -10.87 -7.26
N LEU A 248 -9.75 -11.96 -7.19
CA LEU A 248 -11.21 -11.93 -7.28
C LEU A 248 -11.90 -11.85 -5.93
N ARG A 249 -11.41 -12.59 -4.93
CA ARG A 249 -12.08 -12.75 -3.64
C ARG A 249 -11.87 -11.54 -2.74
N SER A 250 -12.95 -11.05 -2.14
CA SER A 250 -12.88 -9.96 -1.15
C SER A 250 -12.31 -10.44 0.18
N ASP A 251 -12.61 -11.68 0.57
CA ASP A 251 -12.24 -12.32 1.84
C ASP A 251 -10.82 -12.92 1.85
N PHE A 252 -10.15 -12.94 0.70
CA PHE A 252 -8.77 -13.43 0.61
C PHE A 252 -7.85 -12.66 1.55
N LYS A 253 -7.05 -13.41 2.32
CA LYS A 253 -6.01 -12.93 3.23
C LYS A 253 -4.76 -13.76 3.03
N GLN A 254 -3.62 -13.10 2.97
CA GLN A 254 -2.33 -13.75 3.06
C GLN A 254 -2.09 -14.24 4.50
N ALA A 255 -1.46 -15.41 4.64
CA ALA A 255 -1.11 -15.98 5.94
C ALA A 255 0.15 -15.32 6.54
N ASP A 256 1.17 -15.09 5.71
CA ASP A 256 2.51 -14.70 6.14
C ASP A 256 2.71 -13.18 6.03
N VAL A 257 1.92 -12.41 6.77
CA VAL A 257 2.01 -10.94 6.76
C VAL A 257 3.07 -10.47 7.75
N ASN A 258 4.04 -9.71 7.26
CA ASN A 258 5.00 -8.96 8.07
C ASN A 258 4.61 -7.48 8.07
N ASP A 259 3.82 -7.10 9.06
CA ASP A 259 3.48 -5.71 9.38
C ASP A 259 3.79 -5.45 10.86
N PRO A 260 4.97 -4.86 11.19
CA PRO A 260 5.36 -4.58 12.57
C PRO A 260 4.38 -3.68 13.33
N THR A 261 3.51 -2.94 12.64
CA THR A 261 2.49 -2.09 13.25
C THR A 261 1.21 -2.86 13.60
N GLY A 262 0.98 -3.99 12.94
CA GLY A 262 -0.25 -4.77 12.99
C GLY A 262 -1.49 -3.99 12.54
N ILE A 263 -1.34 -2.92 11.76
CA ILE A 263 -2.45 -2.17 11.16
C ILE A 263 -3.23 -3.08 10.21
N TYR A 264 -2.54 -3.94 9.46
CA TYR A 264 -3.19 -4.85 8.51
C TYR A 264 -4.18 -5.80 9.20
N GLU A 265 -3.80 -6.38 10.34
CA GLU A 265 -4.65 -7.31 11.11
C GLU A 265 -5.93 -6.66 11.63
N LEU A 266 -5.89 -5.35 11.90
CA LEU A 266 -7.04 -4.58 12.37
C LEU A 266 -8.08 -4.35 11.26
N GLY A 267 -7.71 -4.52 10.00
CA GLY A 267 -8.60 -4.33 8.87
C GLY A 267 -8.89 -2.87 8.54
N LEU A 268 -9.56 -2.66 7.40
CA LEU A 268 -10.06 -1.35 6.96
C LEU A 268 -11.13 -0.80 7.92
N PRO A 269 -11.30 0.54 8.02
CA PRO A 269 -12.26 1.16 8.91
C PRO A 269 -13.70 0.81 8.49
N LYS A 270 -14.64 0.91 9.45
CA LYS A 270 -16.07 0.73 9.18
C LYS A 270 -16.54 1.88 8.29
N LYS A 271 -17.65 1.70 7.57
CA LYS A 271 -18.24 2.82 6.84
C LYS A 271 -18.69 3.88 7.85
N GLU A 272 -18.65 5.14 7.45
CA GLU A 272 -19.11 6.24 8.32
C GLU A 272 -20.56 6.03 8.80
N SER A 273 -21.41 5.46 7.94
CA SER A 273 -22.78 5.08 8.28
C SER A 273 -22.90 4.03 9.41
N GLU A 274 -21.84 3.27 9.69
CA GLU A 274 -21.84 2.16 10.66
C GLU A 274 -21.34 2.59 12.05
N ASP A 275 -20.41 3.56 12.13
CA ASP A 275 -19.80 3.97 13.39
C ASP A 275 -19.60 5.47 13.56
N GLY A 276 -20.18 6.29 12.67
CA GLY A 276 -20.04 7.74 12.67
C GLY A 276 -18.62 8.21 12.34
N GLY A 277 -17.83 7.40 11.63
CA GLY A 277 -16.46 7.72 11.22
C GLY A 277 -15.42 7.52 12.32
N LYS A 278 -15.79 6.96 13.47
CA LYS A 278 -14.90 6.77 14.63
C LYS A 278 -13.68 5.91 14.29
N SER A 279 -13.87 4.77 13.64
CA SER A 279 -12.75 3.90 13.26
C SER A 279 -11.86 4.54 12.19
N SER A 280 -12.43 5.33 11.29
CA SER A 280 -11.66 6.09 10.29
C SER A 280 -10.77 7.15 10.95
N ALA A 281 -11.30 7.91 11.90
CA ALA A 281 -10.54 8.90 12.66
C ALA A 281 -9.40 8.25 13.47
N LEU A 282 -9.69 7.13 14.16
CA LEU A 282 -8.68 6.39 14.92
C LEU A 282 -7.58 5.84 14.00
N GLN A 283 -7.95 5.24 12.87
CA GLN A 283 -6.96 4.71 11.92
C GLN A 283 -6.08 5.84 11.34
N THR A 284 -6.67 7.01 11.07
CA THR A 284 -5.93 8.19 10.59
C THR A 284 -4.83 8.58 11.57
N GLU A 285 -5.11 8.60 12.86
CA GLU A 285 -4.10 8.89 13.89
C GLU A 285 -3.08 7.75 14.05
N MET A 286 -3.51 6.50 14.00
CA MET A 286 -2.61 5.34 14.02
C MET A 286 -1.61 5.38 12.88
N VAL A 287 -2.06 5.69 11.66
CA VAL A 287 -1.21 5.81 10.47
C VAL A 287 -0.13 6.87 10.63
N LYS A 288 -0.46 8.03 11.24
CA LYS A 288 0.53 9.08 11.50
C LYS A 288 1.59 8.61 12.49
N LEU A 289 1.17 7.98 13.59
CA LEU A 289 2.10 7.41 14.57
C LEU A 289 2.95 6.28 13.96
N ALA A 290 2.37 5.40 13.12
CA ALA A 290 3.11 4.34 12.43
C ALA A 290 4.22 4.89 11.54
N ASN A 291 3.95 5.98 10.79
CA ASN A 291 4.98 6.68 10.03
C ASN A 291 6.09 7.25 10.92
N ILE A 292 5.74 7.85 12.06
CA ILE A 292 6.73 8.38 13.03
C ILE A 292 7.58 7.24 13.61
N VAL A 293 6.96 6.16 14.10
CA VAL A 293 7.65 4.98 14.64
C VAL A 293 8.64 4.44 13.62
N ARG A 294 8.20 4.25 12.38
CA ARG A 294 9.05 3.73 11.31
C ARG A 294 10.23 4.67 11.04
N LYS A 295 9.99 5.98 10.89
CA LYS A 295 11.06 6.96 10.64
C LYS A 295 12.13 6.92 11.72
N ILE A 296 11.73 6.89 12.99
CA ILE A 296 12.67 6.80 14.12
C ILE A 296 13.44 5.48 14.09
N LYS A 297 12.76 4.35 13.83
CA LYS A 297 13.40 3.02 13.80
C LYS A 297 14.42 2.87 12.67
N VAL A 298 14.05 3.31 11.47
CA VAL A 298 14.86 3.09 10.26
C VAL A 298 16.00 4.09 10.17
N PHE A 299 15.74 5.35 10.51
CA PHE A 299 16.67 6.45 10.22
C PHE A 299 17.12 7.22 11.47
N GLY A 300 16.69 6.81 12.66
CA GLY A 300 16.99 7.51 13.91
C GLY A 300 16.31 8.88 14.02
N THR A 301 16.87 9.74 14.85
CA THR A 301 16.35 11.11 15.09
C THR A 301 16.93 12.17 14.17
N SER A 302 17.82 11.82 13.23
CA SER A 302 18.46 12.78 12.32
C SER A 302 17.57 13.26 11.17
N ILE A 303 16.30 12.84 11.13
CA ILE A 303 15.37 13.12 10.02
C ILE A 303 14.42 14.28 10.31
N GLU A 304 14.09 15.03 9.25
CA GLU A 304 13.02 16.02 9.26
C GLU A 304 11.64 15.37 9.26
N PHE A 305 10.83 15.73 10.26
CA PHE A 305 9.43 15.37 10.29
C PHE A 305 8.61 16.43 9.54
N PRO A 306 7.71 16.03 8.64
CA PRO A 306 6.66 16.90 8.11
C PRO A 306 5.91 17.62 9.23
N GLN A 307 5.39 18.82 8.94
CA GLN A 307 4.75 19.67 9.93
C GLN A 307 3.63 18.96 10.70
N ASP A 308 2.78 18.18 10.02
CA ASP A 308 1.70 17.44 10.66
C ASP A 308 2.18 16.35 11.64
N GLU A 309 3.27 15.65 11.32
CA GLU A 309 3.91 14.67 12.20
C GLU A 309 4.60 15.36 13.40
N TRP A 310 5.25 16.49 13.14
CA TRP A 310 5.90 17.30 14.18
C TRP A 310 4.90 17.83 15.21
N GLU A 311 3.73 18.25 14.74
CA GLU A 311 2.64 18.75 15.60
C GLU A 311 2.07 17.66 16.52
N ILE A 312 2.21 16.38 16.15
CA ILE A 312 1.88 15.25 17.03
C ILE A 312 2.99 15.04 18.06
N ILE A 313 4.24 14.99 17.60
CA ILE A 313 5.41 14.76 18.47
C ILE A 313 5.45 15.77 19.61
N LYS A 314 5.22 17.07 19.34
CA LYS A 314 5.24 18.12 20.36
C LYS A 314 4.19 17.96 21.45
N GLU A 315 3.05 17.31 21.15
CA GLU A 315 1.95 17.15 22.09
C GLU A 315 2.17 15.96 23.04
N LEU A 316 3.10 15.07 22.70
CA LEU A 316 3.46 13.91 23.52
C LEU A 316 4.00 14.37 24.89
N PRO A 317 3.59 13.71 25.99
CA PRO A 317 4.06 14.01 27.34
C PRO A 317 5.59 14.05 27.46
N PHE A 318 6.28 13.16 26.75
CA PHE A 318 7.74 13.13 26.69
C PHE A 318 8.34 14.42 26.09
N ALA A 319 7.82 14.85 24.94
CA ALA A 319 8.31 16.04 24.24
C ALA A 319 8.13 17.30 25.08
N LYS A 320 6.96 17.44 25.73
CA LYS A 320 6.67 18.54 26.68
C LYS A 320 7.69 18.64 27.81
N LYS A 321 8.22 17.51 28.29
CA LYS A 321 9.15 17.46 29.42
C LYS A 321 10.63 17.60 29.03
N ARG A 322 11.05 17.07 27.88
CA ARG A 322 12.48 16.95 27.53
C ARG A 322 12.94 17.69 26.27
N ILE A 323 12.04 17.98 25.32
CA ILE A 323 12.39 18.64 24.05
C ILE A 323 12.29 20.17 24.17
N PHE A 324 11.52 20.69 25.14
CA PHE A 324 11.26 22.13 25.31
C PHE A 324 12.23 22.90 26.22
N ILE A 325 13.45 22.42 26.49
CA ILE A 325 14.42 23.19 27.29
C ILE A 325 15.23 24.21 26.46
N ASN A 326 15.30 24.06 25.12
CA ASN A 326 15.98 25.03 24.25
C ASN A 326 15.06 25.53 23.14
N LYS A 327 14.17 26.48 23.42
CA LYS A 327 13.54 27.32 22.39
C LYS A 327 14.47 28.50 22.10
N PRO A 328 15.10 28.64 20.93
CA PRO A 328 15.58 29.94 20.48
C PRO A 328 14.34 30.80 20.23
N ARG A 329 14.23 31.93 20.94
CA ARG A 329 13.24 32.97 20.62
C ARG A 329 13.58 33.51 19.23
N SER A 330 12.54 33.68 18.40
CA SER A 330 12.56 34.24 17.03
C SER A 330 12.99 33.29 15.91
N GLN A 331 12.02 32.79 15.12
CA GLN A 331 11.87 33.01 13.67
C GLN A 331 10.62 32.26 13.16
N PRO A 332 9.81 32.80 12.22
CA PRO A 332 8.44 32.33 11.98
C PRO A 332 8.29 31.18 10.96
N ASN A 333 9.28 30.90 10.12
CA ASN A 333 9.12 29.97 8.98
C ASN A 333 10.29 28.99 8.88
N PHE A 334 10.29 27.94 9.70
CA PHE A 334 11.20 26.81 9.54
C PHE A 334 10.40 25.50 9.52
N SER A 335 10.66 24.65 8.52
CA SER A 335 10.60 23.21 8.73
C SER A 335 11.58 22.91 9.87
N LYS A 336 11.04 22.65 11.06
CA LYS A 336 11.87 22.54 12.26
C LYS A 336 12.56 21.18 12.24
N LYS A 337 13.79 21.15 11.73
CA LYS A 337 14.72 20.03 11.91
C LYS A 337 14.71 19.63 13.39
N LEU A 338 14.15 18.46 13.68
CA LEU A 338 14.36 17.84 14.97
C LEU A 338 15.78 17.27 14.95
N THR A 339 16.79 18.09 15.25
CA THR A 339 18.10 17.56 15.63
C THR A 339 18.02 17.14 17.09
N ALA A 340 17.18 16.14 17.39
CA ALA A 340 17.17 15.55 18.71
C ALA A 340 18.49 14.78 18.89
N LYS A 341 19.16 15.00 20.02
CA LYS A 341 20.32 14.21 20.44
C LYS A 341 19.97 12.73 20.28
N PRO A 342 20.86 11.88 19.72
CA PRO A 342 20.60 10.45 19.53
C PRO A 342 20.08 9.75 20.79
N GLU A 343 20.51 10.20 21.97
CA GLU A 343 20.06 9.74 23.30
C GLU A 343 18.54 9.89 23.56
N LEU A 344 17.84 10.72 22.79
CA LEU A 344 16.40 10.95 22.92
C LEU A 344 15.55 10.09 21.95
N ALA A 345 16.19 9.32 21.07
CA ALA A 345 15.50 8.48 20.08
C ALA A 345 14.69 7.37 20.75
N GLU A 346 15.32 6.56 21.60
CA GLU A 346 14.69 5.43 22.30
C GLU A 346 13.52 5.87 23.21
N PRO A 347 13.68 6.88 24.09
CA PRO A 347 12.57 7.31 24.93
C PRO A 347 11.40 7.92 24.16
N LEU A 348 11.67 8.58 23.03
CA LEU A 348 10.64 9.08 22.13
C LEU A 348 9.92 7.91 21.44
N LEU A 349 10.67 6.94 20.91
CA LEU A 349 10.13 5.75 20.28
C LEU A 349 9.19 4.99 21.22
N ASP A 350 9.63 4.75 22.45
CA ASP A 350 8.84 4.10 23.50
C ASP A 350 7.52 4.82 23.78
N GLU A 351 7.53 6.16 23.84
CA GLU A 351 6.32 6.95 24.06
C GLU A 351 5.37 6.88 22.86
N VAL A 352 5.89 7.01 21.64
CA VAL A 352 5.09 6.91 20.42
C VAL A 352 4.46 5.52 20.31
N VAL A 353 5.21 4.45 20.63
CA VAL A 353 4.70 3.07 20.64
C VAL A 353 3.60 2.91 21.69
N ARG A 354 3.77 3.46 22.91
CA ARG A 354 2.72 3.44 23.94
C ARG A 354 1.42 4.12 23.48
N GLU A 355 1.51 5.29 22.84
CA GLU A 355 0.33 5.98 22.29
C GLU A 355 -0.30 5.21 21.15
N PHE A 356 0.51 4.63 20.26
CA PHE A 356 0.02 3.78 19.18
C PHE A 356 -0.76 2.57 19.73
N ASP A 357 -0.26 1.89 20.76
CA ASP A 357 -0.96 0.77 21.39
C ASP A 357 -2.27 1.18 22.09
N LYS A 358 -2.34 2.39 22.64
CA LYS A 358 -3.60 2.94 23.19
C LYS A 358 -4.62 3.12 22.07
N LEU A 359 -4.24 3.74 20.95
CA LEU A 359 -5.12 3.91 19.79
C LEU A 359 -5.56 2.58 19.19
N LYS A 360 -4.64 1.61 19.07
CA LYS A 360 -4.94 0.25 18.60
C LYS A 360 -6.03 -0.41 19.45
N ARG A 361 -5.94 -0.31 20.78
CA ARG A 361 -6.99 -0.83 21.69
C ARG A 361 -8.32 -0.08 21.51
N HIS A 362 -8.30 1.24 21.34
CA HIS A 362 -9.53 2.01 21.08
C HIS A 362 -10.18 1.60 19.76
N TYR A 363 -9.38 1.38 18.72
CA TYR A 363 -9.84 0.91 17.42
C TYR A 363 -10.47 -0.49 17.51
N MET A 364 -9.82 -1.42 18.22
CA MET A 364 -10.39 -2.75 18.47
C MET A 364 -11.75 -2.66 19.18
N ARG A 365 -11.87 -1.82 20.22
CA ARG A 365 -13.15 -1.60 20.91
C ARG A 365 -14.22 -1.01 19.99
N SER A 366 -13.88 -0.04 19.14
CA SER A 366 -14.84 0.54 18.19
C SER A 366 -15.30 -0.47 17.12
N LYS A 367 -14.45 -1.46 16.82
CA LYS A 367 -14.80 -2.56 15.92
C LYS A 367 -15.59 -3.67 16.59
N GLY A 368 -15.61 -3.76 17.92
CA GLY A 368 -16.17 -4.89 18.66
C GLY A 368 -15.26 -6.11 18.63
N MET A 369 -13.94 -5.89 18.48
CA MET A 369 -12.92 -6.94 18.55
C MET A 369 -12.53 -7.17 20.01
N ASP A 370 -12.16 -8.41 20.34
CA ASP A 370 -11.59 -8.74 21.64
C ASP A 370 -10.28 -7.99 21.83
N VAL A 371 -10.19 -7.29 22.96
CA VAL A 371 -8.97 -6.55 23.32
C VAL A 371 -8.13 -7.47 24.20
N PRO A 372 -6.91 -7.85 23.78
CA PRO A 372 -6.04 -8.63 24.65
C PRO A 372 -5.78 -7.85 25.94
N PRO A 373 -5.75 -8.53 27.10
CA PRO A 373 -5.49 -7.87 28.37
C PRO A 373 -4.14 -7.17 28.28
N THR A 374 -4.07 -5.93 28.76
CA THR A 374 -2.79 -5.22 28.88
C THR A 374 -1.86 -6.12 29.69
N PRO A 375 -0.64 -6.43 29.20
CA PRO A 375 0.36 -7.10 30.01
C PRO A 375 0.50 -6.28 31.29
N THR A 376 -0.06 -6.79 32.38
CA THR A 376 0.16 -6.19 33.68
C THR A 376 1.60 -6.55 33.96
N ALA A 377 2.47 -5.57 34.11
CA ALA A 377 3.83 -5.81 34.58
C ALA A 377 3.67 -6.44 35.98
N GLN A 378 3.59 -7.76 36.03
CA GLN A 378 3.79 -8.49 37.25
C GLN A 378 5.28 -8.35 37.50
N LEU A 379 5.64 -7.44 38.41
CA LEU A 379 6.88 -7.61 39.14
C LEU A 379 6.75 -8.94 39.87
N GLU A 380 7.16 -10.04 39.22
CA GLU A 380 7.61 -11.19 39.97
C GLU A 380 8.87 -10.72 40.69
N ILE A 381 8.69 -10.32 41.95
CA ILE A 381 9.77 -10.26 42.91
C ILE A 381 10.28 -11.69 42.98
N MET A 382 11.39 -11.97 42.28
CA MET A 382 12.13 -13.19 42.52
C MET A 382 12.53 -13.17 43.99
N PRO A 383 12.15 -14.18 44.81
CA PRO A 383 12.67 -14.26 46.16
C PRO A 383 14.20 -14.34 46.06
N GLU A 384 14.89 -13.49 46.82
CA GLU A 384 16.34 -13.59 47.00
C GLU A 384 16.64 -14.98 47.56
N GLU A 385 17.17 -15.88 46.73
CA GLU A 385 17.83 -17.06 47.23
C GLU A 385 19.16 -16.60 47.84
N GLU A 386 19.23 -16.63 49.17
CA GLU A 386 20.48 -16.49 49.93
C GLU A 386 21.47 -17.58 49.48
N LEU A 387 22.42 -17.20 48.63
CA LEU A 387 23.63 -17.98 48.36
C LEU A 387 24.51 -17.93 49.62
N ASN A 388 24.36 -18.93 50.49
CA ASN A 388 25.34 -19.25 51.52
C ASN A 388 26.63 -19.74 50.83
N LEU A 389 27.62 -18.86 50.73
CA LEU A 389 29.00 -19.20 50.44
C LEU A 389 29.77 -19.16 51.77
N ASP A 390 30.00 -20.33 52.35
CA ASP A 390 30.92 -20.49 53.47
C ASP A 390 32.36 -20.20 53.04
N GLU A 391 33.00 -19.35 53.85
CA GLU A 391 34.37 -18.87 53.75
C GLU A 391 35.42 -19.98 53.88
N THR A 392 36.51 -19.84 53.11
CA THR A 392 37.85 -20.19 53.58
C THR A 392 38.75 -18.96 53.48
N VAL A 393 39.32 -18.60 54.63
CA VAL A 393 40.09 -17.39 54.94
C VAL A 393 41.55 -17.55 54.54
N SER A 394 42.17 -16.50 53.94
CA SER A 394 43.44 -15.93 54.44
C SER A 394 43.91 -14.66 53.74
N ALA A 395 44.10 -13.64 54.59
CA ALA A 395 45.12 -12.60 54.61
C ALA A 395 45.08 -11.41 53.61
N ALA A 396 45.14 -10.21 54.21
CA ALA A 396 45.03 -8.84 53.70
C ALA A 396 46.42 -8.24 53.30
N PRO A 397 46.61 -6.91 53.04
CA PRO A 397 45.65 -5.80 53.05
C PRO A 397 45.77 -4.71 51.95
N ALA A 398 44.70 -3.91 51.88
CA ALA A 398 44.59 -2.46 51.57
C ALA A 398 44.86 -1.96 50.14
N GLU A 399 43.80 -1.49 49.46
CA GLU A 399 43.66 -0.07 49.05
C GLU A 399 42.29 0.28 48.40
N THR A 400 41.73 1.40 48.88
CA THR A 400 40.78 2.35 48.24
C THR A 400 39.47 1.88 47.58
N ARG A 401 38.36 2.26 48.23
CA ARG A 401 36.97 2.32 47.73
C ARG A 401 36.84 3.17 46.45
N LYS A 402 36.29 2.59 45.39
CA LYS A 402 35.44 3.29 44.39
C LYS A 402 34.17 2.47 44.16
N LYS A 403 33.02 3.11 44.39
CA LYS A 403 31.68 2.57 44.10
C LYS A 403 31.48 2.60 42.57
N THR A 404 31.34 1.44 41.96
CA THR A 404 30.86 1.30 40.57
C THR A 404 29.49 0.65 40.63
N THR A 405 28.46 1.39 40.24
CA THR A 405 27.10 0.89 40.07
C THR A 405 27.06 -0.05 38.87
N GLN A 406 26.76 -1.32 39.13
CA GLN A 406 26.64 -2.37 38.13
C GLN A 406 25.34 -2.16 37.33
N LYS A 407 25.47 -1.91 36.03
CA LYS A 407 24.36 -1.89 35.07
C LYS A 407 23.89 -3.32 34.86
N GLU A 408 22.64 -3.61 35.22
CA GLU A 408 21.97 -4.86 34.85
C GLU A 408 21.85 -4.96 33.32
N LEU A 409 22.35 -6.07 32.78
CA LEU A 409 22.26 -6.43 31.38
C LEU A 409 20.96 -7.24 31.19
N ILE A 410 19.88 -6.58 30.77
CA ILE A 410 18.64 -7.28 30.38
C ILE A 410 18.85 -7.85 28.99
N THR A 411 19.00 -9.18 28.90
CA THR A 411 19.04 -9.91 27.63
C THR A 411 17.64 -10.45 27.37
N MET A 412 16.86 -9.82 26.48
CA MET A 412 15.55 -10.34 26.08
C MET A 412 15.70 -11.46 25.04
N SER A 413 15.72 -12.71 25.52
CA SER A 413 15.53 -13.90 24.69
C SER A 413 14.03 -14.16 24.51
N MET A 414 13.52 -14.03 23.28
CA MET A 414 12.16 -14.42 22.94
C MET A 414 12.15 -15.84 22.36
N LEU A 415 11.78 -16.83 23.20
CA LEU A 415 11.31 -18.14 22.75
C LEU A 415 9.97 -18.47 23.43
N PRO A 416 8.97 -19.02 22.71
CA PRO A 416 7.67 -19.33 23.29
C PRO A 416 7.71 -20.65 24.09
N ARG A 417 7.44 -20.59 25.40
CA ARG A 417 7.32 -21.78 26.25
C ARG A 417 5.89 -22.30 26.26
N ARG A 418 5.69 -23.54 25.79
CA ARG A 418 4.44 -24.32 25.89
C ARG A 418 4.00 -24.46 27.36
N THR A 419 2.78 -24.06 27.70
CA THR A 419 2.18 -24.34 29.01
C THR A 419 1.21 -25.52 28.94
N THR A 420 1.60 -26.62 29.59
CA THR A 420 0.71 -27.74 29.93
C THR A 420 -0.23 -27.30 31.04
N ARG A 421 -1.54 -27.22 30.75
CA ARG A 421 -2.58 -26.84 31.71
C ARG A 421 -3.02 -28.05 32.54
N LYS A 422 -2.70 -28.05 33.84
CA LYS A 422 -3.32 -28.95 34.85
C LYS A 422 -4.78 -28.53 35.07
N THR A 423 -5.70 -29.49 34.95
CA THR A 423 -7.13 -29.34 35.24
C THR A 423 -7.41 -29.73 36.69
N THR A 424 -8.03 -28.83 37.46
CA THR A 424 -8.67 -29.19 38.74
C THR A 424 -10.19 -29.09 38.56
N SER A 425 -10.83 -30.25 38.58
CA SER A 425 -12.27 -30.47 38.55
C SER A 425 -12.93 -29.98 39.84
N LYS A 426 -13.96 -29.13 39.72
CA LYS A 426 -15.00 -28.98 40.76
C LYS A 426 -16.36 -29.28 40.14
N HIS A 427 -16.94 -30.38 40.59
CA HIS A 427 -18.28 -30.84 40.26
C HIS A 427 -19.35 -29.80 40.59
N ARG A 428 -20.24 -29.54 39.62
CA ARG A 428 -21.53 -28.87 39.85
C ARG A 428 -22.63 -29.72 39.24
N THR A 429 -23.57 -30.13 40.09
CA THR A 429 -24.73 -30.98 39.79
C THR A 429 -25.71 -30.27 38.83
N PRO A 430 -26.24 -30.94 37.80
CA PRO A 430 -27.24 -30.35 36.91
C PRO A 430 -28.67 -30.60 37.43
N THR A 431 -29.44 -29.53 37.63
CA THR A 431 -30.89 -29.61 37.81
C THR A 431 -31.58 -29.77 36.45
N SER A 432 -32.18 -30.92 36.23
CA SER A 432 -33.01 -31.24 35.06
C SER A 432 -34.34 -30.48 35.11
N LYS A 433 -34.65 -29.69 34.08
CA LYS A 433 -36.05 -29.36 33.74
C LYS A 433 -36.31 -29.81 32.30
N HIS A 434 -37.05 -30.91 32.21
CA HIS A 434 -37.62 -31.42 30.97
C HIS A 434 -38.50 -30.35 30.31
N ARG A 435 -38.23 -30.08 29.03
CA ARG A 435 -39.15 -29.35 28.16
C ARG A 435 -39.53 -30.29 27.01
N THR A 436 -40.82 -30.63 26.96
CA THR A 436 -41.46 -31.49 25.96
C THR A 436 -41.39 -30.85 24.56
N PRO A 437 -41.06 -31.62 23.51
CA PRO A 437 -41.14 -31.14 22.14
C PRO A 437 -42.57 -31.26 21.60
N THR A 438 -43.19 -30.13 21.25
CA THR A 438 -44.44 -30.12 20.47
C THR A 438 -44.11 -30.28 18.99
N SER A 439 -44.36 -31.47 18.45
CA SER A 439 -44.39 -31.70 17.01
C SER A 439 -45.66 -31.05 16.44
N LYS A 440 -45.52 -30.14 15.47
CA LYS A 440 -46.61 -29.75 14.59
C LYS A 440 -46.25 -30.15 13.17
N HIS A 441 -46.93 -31.19 12.72
CA HIS A 441 -46.92 -31.68 11.36
C HIS A 441 -47.41 -30.60 10.39
N ARG A 442 -46.67 -30.51 9.28
CA ARG A 442 -46.93 -29.66 8.12
C ARG A 442 -47.91 -30.40 7.20
N THR A 443 -49.08 -29.83 6.91
CA THR A 443 -49.95 -30.25 5.80
C THR A 443 -49.67 -29.37 4.57
N PRO A 444 -49.53 -29.93 3.36
CA PRO A 444 -49.31 -29.15 2.14
C PRO A 444 -50.65 -28.72 1.53
N SER A 445 -50.91 -27.41 1.54
CA SER A 445 -52.00 -26.79 0.77
C SER A 445 -51.56 -26.66 -0.69
N LYS A 446 -52.15 -27.46 -1.58
CA LYS A 446 -52.15 -27.24 -3.03
C LYS A 446 -53.01 -26.00 -3.31
N LYS A 447 -52.43 -24.96 -3.92
CA LYS A 447 -53.18 -23.90 -4.60
C LYS A 447 -52.81 -23.89 -6.08
N THR A 448 -53.79 -24.26 -6.90
CA THR A 448 -53.85 -24.02 -8.34
C THR A 448 -53.86 -22.51 -8.64
N PRO A 449 -53.23 -22.04 -9.72
CA PRO A 449 -53.30 -20.65 -10.13
C PRO A 449 -54.51 -20.39 -11.05
N THR A 450 -55.32 -19.38 -10.71
CA THR A 450 -56.34 -18.80 -11.58
C THR A 450 -55.73 -17.63 -12.38
N PRO A 451 -55.94 -17.53 -13.70
CA PRO A 451 -55.36 -16.46 -14.52
C PRO A 451 -56.17 -15.17 -14.35
N THR A 452 -55.50 -14.07 -14.01
CA THR A 452 -56.10 -12.73 -14.11
C THR A 452 -55.44 -11.95 -15.25
N SER A 453 -56.23 -11.73 -16.30
CA SER A 453 -55.93 -10.82 -17.39
C SER A 453 -56.07 -9.37 -16.90
N LYS A 454 -54.97 -8.62 -16.87
CA LYS A 454 -55.02 -7.15 -16.74
C LYS A 454 -54.10 -6.49 -17.77
N ARG A 455 -54.74 -6.22 -18.92
CA ARG A 455 -54.77 -4.95 -19.65
C ARG A 455 -53.55 -4.03 -19.52
N ARG A 456 -52.80 -4.03 -20.62
CA ARG A 456 -51.80 -3.08 -21.11
C ARG A 456 -52.24 -1.61 -20.92
N ARG A 457 -51.40 -0.81 -20.27
CA ARG A 457 -51.38 0.66 -20.35
C ARG A 457 -49.96 1.13 -20.64
N THR A 458 -49.81 1.89 -21.71
CA THR A 458 -48.58 2.55 -22.16
C THR A 458 -48.20 3.71 -21.23
N PRO A 459 -46.92 3.96 -20.94
CA PRO A 459 -46.51 5.22 -20.33
C PRO A 459 -46.33 6.30 -21.40
N SER A 460 -47.03 7.42 -21.18
CA SER A 460 -46.90 8.65 -21.93
C SER A 460 -45.55 9.33 -21.67
N LYS A 461 -45.00 9.93 -22.72
CA LYS A 461 -43.83 10.81 -22.68
C LYS A 461 -44.21 12.10 -21.94
N HIS A 462 -43.58 12.39 -20.81
CA HIS A 462 -43.44 13.77 -20.32
C HIS A 462 -41.97 14.13 -20.19
N ARG A 463 -41.59 15.07 -21.06
CA ARG A 463 -40.31 15.74 -21.19
C ARG A 463 -40.40 17.00 -20.33
N THR A 464 -39.56 17.12 -19.30
CA THR A 464 -39.40 18.35 -18.52
C THR A 464 -38.05 18.97 -18.88
N PRO A 465 -37.98 20.27 -19.23
CA PRO A 465 -36.74 20.89 -19.71
C PRO A 465 -35.84 21.27 -18.54
N THR A 466 -34.58 20.82 -18.57
CA THR A 466 -33.54 21.31 -17.65
C THR A 466 -32.91 22.58 -18.23
N ARG A 467 -33.06 23.65 -17.46
CA ARG A 467 -32.60 25.02 -17.69
C ARG A 467 -31.07 25.09 -17.60
N THR A 468 -30.44 25.55 -18.66
CA THR A 468 -29.01 25.87 -18.73
C THR A 468 -28.71 27.14 -17.94
N TYR A 469 -27.77 27.07 -17.00
CA TYR A 469 -27.13 28.25 -16.41
C TYR A 469 -25.79 28.49 -17.12
N ASN A 470 -25.77 29.55 -17.93
CA ASN A 470 -24.57 30.13 -18.50
C ASN A 470 -23.85 30.95 -17.42
N THR A 471 -22.60 30.61 -17.09
CA THR A 471 -21.67 31.52 -16.41
C THR A 471 -20.57 31.94 -17.38
N ARG A 472 -20.81 33.13 -17.95
CA ARG A 472 -19.90 33.94 -18.74
C ARG A 472 -18.81 34.47 -17.80
N LYS A 473 -17.53 34.11 -17.98
CA LYS A 473 -16.41 34.90 -17.44
C LYS A 473 -15.50 35.39 -18.56
N ARG A 474 -15.68 36.68 -18.76
CA ARG A 474 -14.96 37.73 -19.46
C ARG A 474 -13.43 37.53 -19.51
N THR A 475 -12.92 37.45 -20.73
CA THR A 475 -11.55 37.83 -21.12
C THR A 475 -11.36 39.33 -20.94
N GLN A 476 -10.25 39.74 -20.34
CA GLN A 476 -9.64 41.05 -20.56
C GLN A 476 -8.22 40.80 -21.09
N ALA A 477 -8.04 41.14 -22.36
CA ALA A 477 -6.74 41.30 -22.99
C ALA A 477 -6.22 42.71 -22.66
N GLN A 478 -4.98 42.80 -22.21
CA GLN A 478 -4.20 44.03 -22.26
C GLN A 478 -3.49 44.08 -23.62
N ALA A 479 -3.81 45.13 -24.38
CA ALA A 479 -3.13 45.49 -25.61
C ALA A 479 -1.87 46.30 -25.27
N THR A 480 -0.75 45.86 -25.83
CA THR A 480 0.50 46.62 -25.95
C THR A 480 0.34 47.74 -26.98
N HIS A 481 0.63 48.97 -26.58
CA HIS A 481 0.82 50.11 -27.48
C HIS A 481 2.21 50.05 -28.11
N ALA A 482 2.27 50.21 -29.43
CA ALA A 482 3.44 50.62 -30.17
C ALA A 482 3.08 51.91 -30.94
N GLY A 483 3.98 52.89 -30.93
CA GLY A 483 3.92 54.05 -31.81
C GLY A 483 4.68 55.28 -31.31
N LEU A 484 5.84 55.52 -31.94
CA LEU A 484 6.43 56.82 -32.31
C LEU A 484 6.93 57.74 -31.16
N ASP A 485 8.24 57.75 -30.91
CA ASP A 485 9.23 58.68 -31.54
C ASP A 485 10.65 58.10 -31.39
#